data_AF-A0A5E4HKM6-F1
#
_entry.id   AF-A0A5E4HKM6-F1
#
_cell.length_a   1.000
_cell.length_b   1.000
_cell.length_c   1.000
_cell.angle_alpha   90.00
_cell.angle_beta   90.00
_cell.angle_gamma   90.00
#
_symmetry.space_group_name_H-M   'P 1'
#
loop_
_entity.id
_entity.type
_entity.pdbx_description
1 polymer ?
#
loop_
_entity_poly.entity_id
_entity_poly.type
_entity_poly.pdbx_seq_one_letter_code
_entity_poly.pdbx_strand_id
1 'polypeptide(L)'
;MNSAATTQNNWETSSGEDFLQLRVRGGGPIAWIDSVGNPQGNLAFGTSLAPKNISNIRFVDNLNSAGWSGADAGAWIASAIADLPSGGGIVDARGLGANVHTISSQLRVGDTTNTKAVSLLIDRGTRFNVNVVGGVDAIQVFNACSIIGVGGVGGSLGGLPSSGGFYLGPSANVSSLVANGTQDGTQEFMFLENCYFQGNQTAVCSDSIGHFKRVFVNSGVRNCVFSSAMTTPSNVHIEGCSVFMWDNNWIIGSQGVSGFTTIGMLINGTSGQITLLGGAIEHSAGGKPLLSIDSTTGFGSGPGSVNNISILNTYFEGQKVGTETGTTDGIDIINVNSAYIVGVTFGGNISGGDAIKISETASGISKNIVLESVRNGTFVNSVNDTTSTGQIVTDASFARYVNNATSYNFNVSLNDGTLRRILATKGTSLVAGDFVLSGWGTGASVAVTSGSTDTRGQITVTVGTAPAPNPTTTLTFKNGAFAVAPFAIAKQQGGTQPLTTIEESTTTTTLVITFVGTPIVADTVIITWICLG
;
A
#
# COMPACT_ATOMS: atom_id res chain seq x y z
N MET A 1 13.99 -42.88 -85.11
CA MET A 1 13.23 -41.72 -84.58
C MET A 1 12.16 -42.25 -83.64
N ASN A 2 11.84 -41.48 -82.60
CA ASN A 2 10.97 -41.74 -81.44
C ASN A 2 11.60 -42.48 -80.24
N SER A 3 12.32 -41.67 -79.45
CA SER A 3 12.69 -41.87 -78.05
C SER A 3 11.47 -41.75 -77.13
N ALA A 4 11.14 -42.81 -76.39
CA ALA A 4 10.21 -42.75 -75.27
C ALA A 4 10.96 -42.24 -74.02
N ALA A 5 10.63 -41.03 -73.58
CA ALA A 5 11.12 -40.47 -72.33
C ALA A 5 10.44 -41.19 -71.15
N THR A 6 11.25 -41.84 -70.32
CA THR A 6 10.84 -42.39 -69.02
C THR A 6 10.97 -41.27 -67.99
N THR A 7 9.84 -40.72 -67.53
CA THR A 7 9.82 -39.78 -66.40
C THR A 7 10.03 -40.55 -65.10
N GLN A 8 11.27 -40.52 -64.63
CA GLN A 8 11.67 -41.02 -63.32
C GLN A 8 11.33 -39.94 -62.29
N ASN A 9 10.24 -40.11 -61.53
CA ASN A 9 9.92 -39.24 -60.41
C ASN A 9 10.86 -39.57 -59.24
N ASN A 10 11.97 -38.84 -59.14
CA ASN A 10 12.82 -38.82 -57.95
C ASN A 10 12.05 -38.14 -56.81
N TRP A 11 11.57 -38.92 -55.85
CA TRP A 11 11.18 -38.41 -54.54
C TRP A 11 12.44 -38.33 -53.68
N GLU A 12 13.05 -37.15 -53.64
CA GLU A 12 14.06 -36.83 -52.62
C GLU A 12 13.35 -36.66 -51.28
N THR A 13 13.55 -37.59 -50.36
CA THR A 13 13.20 -37.40 -48.95
C THR A 13 14.26 -36.52 -48.32
N SER A 14 14.04 -35.20 -48.30
CA SER A 14 14.84 -34.27 -47.49
C SER A 14 14.54 -34.53 -46.01
N SER A 15 15.51 -35.15 -45.32
CA SER A 15 15.45 -35.53 -43.92
C SER A 15 15.67 -34.34 -42.98
N GLY A 16 14.84 -33.29 -43.05
CA GLY A 16 15.10 -32.10 -42.23
C GLY A 16 13.98 -31.08 -42.04
N GLU A 17 12.79 -31.28 -42.61
CA GLU A 17 11.66 -30.37 -42.35
C GLU A 17 10.58 -31.11 -41.55
N ASP A 18 10.36 -30.66 -40.31
CA ASP A 18 9.19 -30.98 -39.51
C ASP A 18 7.94 -30.40 -40.19
N PHE A 19 7.49 -31.04 -41.27
CA PHE A 19 6.14 -30.83 -41.77
C PHE A 19 5.18 -31.34 -40.69
N LEU A 20 4.29 -30.45 -40.23
CA LEU A 20 3.15 -30.83 -39.43
C LEU A 20 2.27 -31.80 -40.26
N GLN A 21 2.58 -33.10 -40.22
CA GLN A 21 1.77 -34.14 -40.84
C GLN A 21 0.45 -34.24 -40.07
N LEU A 22 -0.59 -33.61 -40.63
CA LEU A 22 -1.95 -33.72 -40.15
C LEU A 22 -2.47 -35.14 -40.49
N ARG A 23 -2.10 -36.14 -39.69
CA ARG A 23 -2.64 -37.50 -39.81
C ARG A 23 -4.08 -37.52 -39.33
N VAL A 24 -5.03 -37.46 -40.25
CA VAL A 24 -6.43 -37.78 -40.00
C VAL A 24 -6.51 -39.28 -39.65
N ARG A 25 -6.69 -39.61 -38.37
CA ARG A 25 -6.88 -41.01 -37.93
C ARG A 25 -8.30 -41.48 -38.25
N GLY A 26 -8.51 -41.91 -39.49
CA GLY A 26 -9.57 -42.84 -39.87
C GLY A 26 -8.94 -43.90 -40.75
N GLY A 27 -9.06 -45.18 -40.39
CA GLY A 27 -8.42 -46.32 -41.08
C GLY A 27 -8.99 -46.63 -42.47
N GLY A 28 -9.22 -45.62 -43.30
CA GLY A 28 -9.54 -45.72 -44.71
C GLY A 28 -8.42 -45.12 -45.57
N PRO A 29 -8.38 -45.44 -46.87
CA PRO A 29 -7.36 -44.90 -47.78
C PRO A 29 -7.33 -43.37 -47.71
N ILE A 30 -6.12 -42.83 -47.55
CA ILE A 30 -5.87 -41.39 -47.57
C ILE A 30 -6.27 -40.90 -48.96
N ALA A 31 -7.45 -40.31 -49.07
CA ALA A 31 -7.83 -39.56 -50.25
C ALA A 31 -6.89 -38.36 -50.32
N TRP A 32 -5.93 -38.43 -51.25
CA TRP A 32 -5.27 -37.22 -51.74
C TRP A 32 -6.38 -36.32 -52.26
N ILE A 33 -6.59 -35.18 -51.59
CA ILE A 33 -7.44 -34.12 -52.13
C ILE A 33 -6.65 -33.53 -53.29
N ASP A 34 -6.81 -34.15 -54.46
CA ASP A 34 -6.30 -33.62 -55.71
C ASP A 34 -7.13 -32.38 -56.07
N SER A 35 -6.58 -31.20 -55.84
CA SER A 35 -7.20 -29.92 -56.17
C SER A 35 -7.17 -29.64 -57.69
N VAL A 36 -7.29 -30.67 -58.53
CA VAL A 36 -7.28 -30.53 -59.98
C VAL A 36 -8.71 -30.29 -60.46
N GLY A 37 -9.09 -29.02 -60.53
CA GLY A 37 -10.31 -28.63 -61.23
C GLY A 37 -10.85 -27.22 -60.98
N ASN A 38 -10.38 -26.47 -59.98
CA ASN A 38 -10.80 -25.09 -59.77
C ASN A 38 -9.61 -24.12 -59.89
N PRO A 39 -9.48 -23.38 -61.02
CA PRO A 39 -8.39 -22.42 -61.22
C PRO A 39 -8.50 -21.15 -60.35
N GLN A 40 -9.50 -21.08 -59.46
CA GLN A 40 -9.56 -20.13 -58.34
C GLN A 40 -9.73 -20.84 -56.99
N GLY A 41 -9.21 -22.06 -56.86
CA GLY A 41 -9.25 -22.88 -55.66
C GLY A 41 -8.43 -22.30 -54.51
N ASN A 42 -8.89 -21.19 -53.93
CA ASN A 42 -8.70 -20.99 -52.51
C ASN A 42 -9.19 -22.26 -51.83
N LEU A 43 -8.27 -23.04 -51.27
CA LEU A 43 -8.57 -24.02 -50.25
C LEU A 43 -9.12 -23.21 -49.07
N ALA A 44 -10.40 -22.85 -49.17
CA ALA A 44 -11.15 -22.40 -48.04
C ALA A 44 -11.16 -23.61 -47.12
N PHE A 45 -10.27 -23.60 -46.13
CA PHE A 45 -10.50 -24.31 -44.88
C PHE A 45 -11.78 -23.70 -44.32
N GLY A 46 -12.91 -24.15 -44.87
CA GLY A 46 -14.24 -23.65 -44.59
C GLY A 46 -14.46 -23.92 -43.13
N THR A 47 -14.38 -22.85 -42.33
CA THR A 47 -14.30 -22.84 -40.87
C THR A 47 -13.01 -23.47 -40.32
N SER A 48 -12.28 -22.62 -39.57
CA SER A 48 -11.00 -22.86 -38.90
C SER A 48 -10.83 -24.27 -38.33
N LEU A 49 -9.63 -24.85 -38.48
CA LEU A 49 -9.17 -25.91 -37.58
C LEU A 49 -9.26 -25.37 -36.14
N ALA A 50 -10.29 -25.76 -35.41
CA ALA A 50 -10.48 -25.43 -34.00
C ALA A 50 -10.24 -26.70 -33.18
N PRO A 51 -8.96 -27.08 -32.96
CA PRO A 51 -8.65 -28.26 -32.17
C PRO A 51 -9.20 -28.06 -30.75
N LYS A 52 -9.95 -29.04 -30.24
CA LYS A 52 -10.45 -29.03 -28.86
C LYS A 52 -9.32 -29.11 -27.85
N ASN A 53 -8.26 -29.85 -28.21
CA ASN A 53 -7.08 -30.05 -27.40
C ASN A 53 -5.81 -29.97 -28.25
N ILE A 54 -4.80 -29.27 -27.72
CA ILE A 54 -3.43 -29.33 -28.21
C ILE A 54 -2.54 -29.48 -26.98
N SER A 55 -1.84 -30.62 -26.86
CA SER A 55 -0.96 -30.90 -25.73
C SER A 55 -1.69 -30.77 -24.37
N ASN A 56 -1.29 -29.81 -23.54
CA ASN A 56 -1.87 -29.49 -22.23
C ASN A 56 -2.81 -28.28 -22.29
N ILE A 57 -3.31 -27.91 -23.47
CA ILE A 57 -4.27 -26.81 -23.67
C ILE A 57 -5.62 -27.40 -24.08
N ARG A 58 -6.70 -26.92 -23.45
CA ARG A 58 -8.09 -27.19 -23.83
C ARG A 58 -8.76 -25.89 -24.23
N PHE A 59 -9.35 -25.87 -25.41
CA PHE A 59 -10.06 -24.70 -25.91
C PHE A 59 -11.55 -24.85 -25.60
N VAL A 60 -12.15 -23.87 -24.95
CA VAL A 60 -13.59 -23.79 -24.69
C VAL A 60 -14.13 -22.59 -25.46
N ASP A 61 -14.91 -22.85 -26.50
CA ASP A 61 -15.47 -21.84 -27.38
C ASP A 61 -16.89 -22.20 -27.83
N ASN A 62 -17.58 -21.28 -28.48
CA ASN A 62 -18.96 -21.52 -28.92
C ASN A 62 -19.07 -22.64 -29.98
N LEU A 63 -18.04 -22.82 -30.82
CA LEU A 63 -18.02 -23.80 -31.91
C LEU A 63 -17.75 -25.21 -31.39
N ASN A 64 -17.03 -25.33 -30.28
CA ASN A 64 -16.62 -26.59 -29.69
C ASN A 64 -17.33 -26.93 -28.37
N SER A 65 -18.23 -26.05 -27.90
CA SER A 65 -19.06 -26.21 -26.70
C SER A 65 -19.76 -27.57 -26.61
N ALA A 66 -20.34 -28.06 -27.71
CA ALA A 66 -20.96 -29.40 -27.78
C ALA A 66 -19.96 -30.56 -27.55
N GLY A 67 -18.67 -30.29 -27.61
CA GLY A 67 -17.60 -31.23 -27.30
C GLY A 67 -17.25 -31.36 -25.82
N TRP A 68 -17.73 -30.43 -25.00
CA TRP A 68 -17.54 -30.43 -23.56
C TRP A 68 -18.86 -30.82 -22.88
N SER A 69 -18.79 -31.61 -21.82
CA SER A 69 -20.00 -32.07 -21.13
C SER A 69 -20.66 -30.93 -20.36
N GLY A 70 -22.00 -30.87 -20.37
CA GLY A 70 -22.77 -29.97 -19.50
C GLY A 70 -23.67 -28.98 -20.24
N ALA A 71 -24.52 -28.31 -19.47
CA ALA A 71 -25.59 -27.46 -20.00
C ALA A 71 -25.19 -25.98 -20.19
N ASP A 72 -24.10 -25.53 -19.58
CA ASP A 72 -23.66 -24.13 -19.60
C ASP A 72 -22.13 -24.00 -19.66
N ALA A 73 -21.63 -22.76 -19.78
CA ALA A 73 -20.21 -22.49 -19.90
C ALA A 73 -19.41 -22.92 -18.67
N GLY A 74 -19.98 -22.80 -17.47
CA GLY A 74 -19.35 -23.30 -16.24
C GLY A 74 -19.08 -24.80 -16.32
N ALA A 75 -20.07 -25.58 -16.77
CA ALA A 75 -19.93 -27.02 -16.93
C ALA A 75 -18.96 -27.39 -18.07
N TRP A 76 -18.95 -26.65 -19.17
CA TRP A 76 -17.98 -26.86 -20.25
C TRP A 76 -16.54 -26.61 -19.80
N ILE A 77 -16.30 -25.52 -19.07
CA ILE A 77 -14.99 -25.21 -18.49
C ILE A 77 -14.58 -26.29 -17.49
N ALA A 78 -15.48 -26.71 -16.58
CA ALA A 78 -15.19 -27.78 -15.63
C ALA A 78 -14.86 -29.11 -16.34
N SER A 79 -15.56 -29.44 -17.42
CA SER A 79 -15.27 -30.60 -18.26
C SER A 79 -13.87 -30.52 -18.89
N ALA A 80 -13.49 -29.36 -19.42
CA ALA A 80 -12.16 -29.11 -19.96
C ALA A 80 -11.06 -29.23 -18.90
N ILE A 81 -11.29 -28.74 -17.68
CA ILE A 81 -10.37 -28.89 -16.54
C ILE A 81 -10.20 -30.37 -16.16
N ALA A 82 -11.28 -31.14 -16.18
CA ALA A 82 -11.23 -32.58 -15.90
C ALA A 82 -10.38 -33.33 -16.94
N ASP A 83 -10.50 -32.97 -18.23
CA ASP A 83 -9.78 -33.57 -19.35
C ASP A 83 -8.28 -33.19 -19.42
N LEU A 84 -7.83 -32.18 -18.66
CA LEU A 84 -6.41 -31.87 -18.56
C LEU A 84 -5.60 -33.04 -17.95
N PRO A 85 -4.32 -33.20 -18.35
CA PRO A 85 -3.39 -34.13 -17.71
C PRO A 85 -3.35 -33.97 -16.19
N SER A 86 -2.87 -34.98 -15.47
CA SER A 86 -2.76 -34.94 -14.00
C SER A 86 -1.92 -33.75 -13.50
N GLY A 87 -0.86 -33.38 -14.22
CA GLY A 87 -0.05 -32.18 -13.90
C GLY A 87 -0.70 -30.85 -14.28
N GLY A 88 -1.90 -30.86 -14.86
CA GLY A 88 -2.64 -29.66 -15.24
C GLY A 88 -2.28 -29.10 -16.61
N GLY A 89 -2.49 -27.80 -16.78
CA GLY A 89 -2.35 -27.12 -18.07
C GLY A 89 -3.22 -25.87 -18.19
N ILE A 90 -3.61 -25.54 -19.42
CA ILE A 90 -4.34 -24.33 -19.75
C ILE A 90 -5.76 -24.71 -20.20
N VAL A 91 -6.76 -24.03 -19.65
CA VAL A 91 -8.09 -23.96 -20.26
C VAL A 91 -8.26 -22.59 -20.86
N ASP A 92 -8.31 -22.53 -22.18
CA ASP A 92 -8.50 -21.30 -22.94
C ASP A 92 -9.98 -21.12 -23.30
N ALA A 93 -10.68 -20.35 -22.48
CA ALA A 93 -12.10 -20.02 -22.64
C ALA A 93 -12.31 -18.69 -23.36
N ARG A 94 -11.27 -18.09 -23.95
CA ARG A 94 -11.39 -16.80 -24.67
C ARG A 94 -12.30 -16.89 -25.89
N GLY A 95 -12.40 -18.08 -26.50
CA GLY A 95 -13.25 -18.33 -27.66
C GLY A 95 -14.76 -18.31 -27.37
N LEU A 96 -15.18 -18.23 -26.10
CA LEU A 96 -16.56 -17.92 -25.73
C LEU A 96 -16.99 -16.50 -26.20
N GLY A 97 -16.00 -15.62 -26.44
CA GLY A 97 -16.14 -14.28 -27.02
C GLY A 97 -16.88 -13.30 -26.12
N ALA A 98 -17.16 -12.09 -26.61
CA ALA A 98 -17.88 -11.03 -25.88
C ALA A 98 -19.40 -11.30 -25.69
N ASN A 99 -19.78 -12.57 -25.54
CA ASN A 99 -21.13 -13.02 -25.30
C ASN A 99 -21.43 -13.14 -23.81
N VAL A 100 -22.72 -13.29 -23.50
CA VAL A 100 -23.19 -13.58 -22.14
C VAL A 100 -23.36 -15.09 -21.98
N HIS A 101 -22.69 -15.65 -20.98
CA HIS A 101 -22.69 -17.06 -20.64
C HIS A 101 -23.19 -17.27 -19.21
N THR A 102 -23.68 -18.46 -18.89
CA THR A 102 -24.14 -18.81 -17.55
C THR A 102 -23.17 -19.77 -16.87
N ILE A 103 -23.00 -19.60 -15.56
CA ILE A 103 -22.36 -20.56 -14.64
C ILE A 103 -23.38 -20.90 -13.56
N SER A 104 -24.02 -22.07 -13.64
CA SER A 104 -25.08 -22.50 -12.71
C SER A 104 -24.59 -23.39 -11.57
N SER A 105 -23.34 -23.86 -11.62
CA SER A 105 -22.72 -24.71 -10.60
C SER A 105 -21.34 -24.18 -10.20
N GLN A 106 -20.86 -24.58 -9.02
CA GLN A 106 -19.54 -24.17 -8.52
C GLN A 106 -18.45 -24.52 -9.54
N LEU A 107 -17.69 -23.51 -9.97
CA LEU A 107 -16.56 -23.66 -10.87
C LEU A 107 -15.26 -23.82 -10.07
N ARG A 108 -14.60 -24.96 -10.22
CA ARG A 108 -13.31 -25.25 -9.59
C ARG A 108 -12.18 -25.14 -10.61
N VAL A 109 -11.31 -24.15 -10.45
CA VAL A 109 -10.09 -23.99 -11.26
C VAL A 109 -8.95 -24.73 -10.56
N GLY A 110 -8.67 -25.94 -11.03
CA GLY A 110 -7.75 -26.88 -10.40
C GLY A 110 -8.49 -28.06 -9.76
N ASP A 111 -7.89 -28.65 -8.73
CA ASP A 111 -8.46 -29.80 -8.02
C ASP A 111 -8.22 -29.75 -6.51
N THR A 112 -9.04 -30.49 -5.76
CA THR A 112 -8.98 -30.51 -4.29
C THR A 112 -7.77 -31.25 -3.74
N THR A 113 -7.04 -32.01 -4.57
CA THR A 113 -5.82 -32.70 -4.14
C THR A 113 -4.57 -31.83 -4.31
N ASN A 114 -4.70 -30.61 -4.83
CA ASN A 114 -3.62 -29.67 -5.09
C ASN A 114 -2.53 -30.25 -6.02
N THR A 115 -2.89 -31.18 -6.91
CA THR A 115 -1.96 -31.81 -7.86
C THR A 115 -2.09 -31.27 -9.28
N LYS A 116 -3.21 -30.62 -9.59
CA LYS A 116 -3.52 -30.13 -10.94
C LYS A 116 -3.46 -28.61 -11.02
N ALA A 117 -2.32 -28.08 -11.48
CA ALA A 117 -2.13 -26.64 -11.72
C ALA A 117 -2.86 -26.20 -13.00
N VAL A 118 -3.82 -25.28 -12.88
CA VAL A 118 -4.65 -24.84 -14.01
C VAL A 118 -4.56 -23.34 -14.21
N SER A 119 -4.24 -22.92 -15.43
CA SER A 119 -4.43 -21.54 -15.88
C SER A 119 -5.69 -21.44 -16.74
N LEU A 120 -6.74 -20.81 -16.20
CA LEU A 120 -7.95 -20.49 -16.94
C LEU A 120 -7.78 -19.12 -17.61
N LEU A 121 -7.75 -19.09 -18.94
CA LEU A 121 -7.75 -17.86 -19.72
C LEU A 121 -9.19 -17.52 -20.10
N ILE A 122 -9.62 -16.30 -19.82
CA ILE A 122 -10.94 -15.79 -20.22
C ILE A 122 -10.77 -14.53 -21.06
N ASP A 123 -11.71 -14.27 -21.97
CA ASP A 123 -11.73 -13.00 -22.70
C ASP A 123 -12.33 -11.91 -21.80
N ARG A 124 -11.67 -10.73 -21.71
CA ARG A 124 -12.16 -9.64 -20.86
C ARG A 124 -13.48 -9.03 -21.35
N GLY A 125 -13.94 -9.36 -22.57
CA GLY A 125 -15.26 -9.01 -23.08
C GLY A 125 -16.34 -10.04 -22.73
N THR A 126 -15.99 -11.27 -22.36
CA THR A 126 -16.97 -12.31 -22.01
C THR A 126 -17.65 -12.02 -20.68
N ARG A 127 -18.98 -12.01 -20.65
CA ARG A 127 -19.74 -11.88 -19.40
C ARG A 127 -20.24 -13.24 -18.92
N PHE A 128 -19.84 -13.64 -17.73
CA PHE A 128 -20.33 -14.83 -17.04
C PHE A 128 -21.35 -14.46 -15.97
N ASN A 129 -22.62 -14.77 -16.21
CA ASN A 129 -23.69 -14.67 -15.21
C ASN A 129 -23.62 -15.91 -14.28
N VAL A 130 -23.17 -15.69 -13.06
CA VAL A 130 -22.96 -16.70 -12.03
C VAL A 130 -24.24 -16.87 -11.22
N ASN A 131 -24.99 -17.95 -11.49
CA ASN A 131 -26.26 -18.30 -10.84
C ASN A 131 -26.09 -19.43 -9.81
N VAL A 132 -24.89 -19.56 -9.23
CA VAL A 132 -24.60 -20.60 -8.23
C VAL A 132 -25.43 -20.37 -6.97
N VAL A 133 -25.92 -21.45 -6.38
CA VAL A 133 -26.74 -21.45 -5.17
C VAL A 133 -26.15 -22.40 -4.12
N GLY A 134 -26.60 -22.28 -2.87
CA GLY A 134 -26.25 -23.19 -1.78
C GLY A 134 -25.28 -22.62 -0.75
N GLY A 135 -24.96 -21.32 -0.79
CA GLY A 135 -24.08 -20.67 0.17
C GLY A 135 -22.62 -21.14 0.05
N VAL A 136 -22.20 -21.56 -1.14
CA VAL A 136 -20.83 -22.01 -1.44
C VAL A 136 -20.05 -20.91 -2.15
N ASP A 137 -18.72 -21.00 -2.16
CA ASP A 137 -17.89 -20.18 -3.06
C ASP A 137 -18.22 -20.53 -4.50
N ALA A 138 -18.65 -19.56 -5.31
CA ALA A 138 -19.08 -19.85 -6.68
C ALA A 138 -17.92 -20.23 -7.58
N ILE A 139 -16.78 -19.56 -7.43
CA ILE A 139 -15.54 -19.82 -8.18
C ILE A 139 -14.42 -20.07 -7.18
N GLN A 140 -13.82 -21.25 -7.25
CA GLN A 140 -12.72 -21.66 -6.38
C GLN A 140 -11.44 -21.79 -7.19
N VAL A 141 -10.37 -21.10 -6.77
CA VAL A 141 -9.04 -21.17 -7.41
C VAL A 141 -8.09 -21.94 -6.51
N PHE A 142 -7.78 -23.17 -6.87
CA PHE A 142 -6.98 -24.09 -6.05
C PHE A 142 -5.49 -23.77 -6.08
N ASN A 143 -4.69 -24.54 -5.35
CA ASN A 143 -3.25 -24.37 -5.29
C ASN A 143 -2.65 -24.40 -6.70
N ALA A 144 -1.68 -23.51 -6.94
CA ALA A 144 -1.01 -23.39 -8.23
C ALA A 144 -1.89 -23.00 -9.42
N CYS A 145 -3.09 -22.50 -9.17
CA CYS A 145 -4.03 -22.15 -10.23
C CYS A 145 -4.17 -20.64 -10.42
N SER A 146 -4.62 -20.26 -11.61
CA SER A 146 -4.83 -18.87 -11.96
C SER A 146 -6.06 -18.65 -12.84
N ILE A 147 -6.71 -17.51 -12.69
CA ILE A 147 -7.67 -16.98 -13.67
C ILE A 147 -7.08 -15.69 -14.26
N ILE A 148 -6.97 -15.65 -15.58
CA ILE A 148 -6.33 -14.55 -16.31
C ILE A 148 -7.28 -14.03 -17.38
N GLY A 149 -7.69 -12.76 -17.23
CA GLY A 149 -8.36 -12.02 -18.28
C GLY A 149 -7.38 -11.60 -19.37
N VAL A 150 -7.64 -11.98 -20.61
CA VAL A 150 -6.81 -11.67 -21.78
C VAL A 150 -7.64 -10.95 -22.84
N GLY A 151 -7.06 -10.02 -23.59
CA GLY A 151 -7.77 -9.26 -24.64
C GLY A 151 -8.68 -8.16 -24.08
N GLY A 152 -9.27 -7.33 -24.95
CA GLY A 152 -10.20 -6.24 -24.57
C GLY A 152 -9.63 -4.83 -24.76
N VAL A 153 -10.24 -4.09 -25.68
CA VAL A 153 -9.95 -2.69 -25.98
C VAL A 153 -10.70 -1.81 -24.97
N GLY A 154 -9.98 -0.96 -24.22
CA GLY A 154 -10.53 0.35 -23.84
C GLY A 154 -11.63 0.40 -22.77
N GLY A 155 -11.81 -0.61 -21.92
CA GLY A 155 -12.47 -0.39 -20.64
C GLY A 155 -11.53 0.38 -19.71
N SER A 156 -11.53 1.71 -19.78
CA SER A 156 -11.12 2.53 -18.64
C SER A 156 -11.77 1.91 -17.41
N LEU A 157 -10.97 1.57 -16.39
CA LEU A 157 -11.51 1.00 -15.16
C LEU A 157 -12.60 1.90 -14.52
N GLY A 158 -12.74 3.17 -14.97
CA GLY A 158 -13.74 4.14 -14.52
C GLY A 158 -14.95 4.40 -15.44
N GLY A 159 -15.26 3.51 -16.39
CA GLY A 159 -16.46 3.62 -17.24
C GLY A 159 -17.33 2.36 -17.20
N LEU A 160 -18.58 2.50 -16.75
CA LEU A 160 -19.65 1.49 -16.57
C LEU A 160 -19.82 0.45 -17.74
N PRO A 161 -20.72 -0.54 -17.58
CA PRO A 161 -20.55 -1.96 -17.28
C PRO A 161 -20.54 -2.86 -18.54
N SER A 162 -20.03 -2.37 -19.68
CA SER A 162 -19.98 -3.16 -20.93
C SER A 162 -18.75 -4.08 -21.04
N SER A 163 -17.86 -4.07 -20.04
CA SER A 163 -16.74 -5.01 -19.94
C SER A 163 -17.24 -6.39 -19.50
N GLY A 164 -16.62 -7.46 -20.01
CA GLY A 164 -16.83 -8.81 -19.51
C GLY A 164 -16.37 -8.98 -18.06
N GLY A 165 -16.51 -10.20 -17.53
CA GLY A 165 -16.21 -10.55 -16.14
C GLY A 165 -17.20 -11.54 -15.57
N PHE A 166 -17.14 -11.75 -14.26
CA PHE A 166 -18.03 -12.59 -13.50
C PHE A 166 -19.04 -11.73 -12.74
N TYR A 167 -20.32 -11.97 -12.98
CA TYR A 167 -21.44 -11.20 -12.44
C TYR A 167 -22.33 -12.13 -11.66
N LEU A 168 -22.59 -11.83 -10.39
CA LEU A 168 -23.65 -12.56 -9.68
C LEU A 168 -24.98 -12.34 -10.41
N GLY A 169 -25.65 -13.44 -10.74
CA GLY A 169 -27.00 -13.39 -11.24
C GLY A 169 -28.00 -13.12 -10.12
N PRO A 170 -29.21 -12.67 -10.45
CA PRO A 170 -30.18 -12.22 -9.45
C PRO A 170 -30.66 -13.32 -8.50
N SER A 171 -30.53 -14.59 -8.89
CA SER A 171 -30.90 -15.75 -8.07
C SER A 171 -29.71 -16.39 -7.33
N ALA A 172 -28.50 -15.83 -7.45
CA ALA A 172 -27.32 -16.42 -6.83
C ALA A 172 -27.41 -16.39 -5.31
N ASN A 173 -26.95 -17.46 -4.67
CA ASN A 173 -26.82 -17.58 -3.21
C ASN A 173 -25.49 -18.25 -2.90
N VAL A 174 -24.48 -17.43 -2.63
CA VAL A 174 -23.07 -17.83 -2.53
C VAL A 174 -22.50 -17.39 -1.18
N SER A 175 -21.42 -18.01 -0.72
CA SER A 175 -20.60 -17.41 0.35
C SER A 175 -19.77 -16.29 -0.25
N SER A 176 -19.00 -16.62 -1.29
CA SER A 176 -18.22 -15.66 -2.07
C SER A 176 -18.36 -15.86 -3.57
N LEU A 177 -18.18 -14.79 -4.37
CA LEU A 177 -18.15 -14.94 -5.84
C LEU A 177 -16.85 -15.62 -6.30
N VAL A 178 -15.71 -15.19 -5.77
CA VAL A 178 -14.42 -15.85 -5.98
C VAL A 178 -13.69 -16.05 -4.66
N ALA A 179 -13.12 -17.23 -4.48
CA ALA A 179 -12.30 -17.57 -3.33
C ALA A 179 -11.12 -18.48 -3.71
N ASN A 180 -10.14 -18.56 -2.82
CA ASN A 180 -9.11 -19.60 -2.93
C ASN A 180 -9.72 -20.98 -2.58
N GLY A 181 -9.27 -22.03 -3.24
CA GLY A 181 -9.95 -23.33 -3.27
C GLY A 181 -10.03 -24.03 -1.91
N THR A 182 -8.97 -23.95 -1.10
CA THR A 182 -9.00 -24.46 0.28
C THR A 182 -8.80 -23.33 1.28
N GLN A 183 -9.82 -23.06 2.07
CA GLN A 183 -9.81 -22.01 3.10
C GLN A 183 -9.24 -22.48 4.46
N ASP A 184 -8.71 -23.70 4.53
CA ASP A 184 -8.21 -24.37 5.73
C ASP A 184 -6.70 -24.21 5.94
N GLY A 185 -6.06 -23.37 5.12
CA GLY A 185 -4.62 -23.16 5.15
C GLY A 185 -3.80 -24.33 4.60
N THR A 186 -4.32 -25.13 3.68
CA THR A 186 -3.50 -26.06 2.89
C THR A 186 -3.04 -25.47 1.56
N GLN A 187 -3.52 -24.29 1.19
CA GLN A 187 -3.21 -23.65 -0.08
C GLN A 187 -1.98 -22.76 0.01
N GLU A 188 -0.98 -23.04 -0.82
CA GLU A 188 0.25 -22.26 -0.87
C GLU A 188 0.08 -21.01 -1.72
N PHE A 189 -0.35 -21.17 -2.99
CA PHE A 189 -0.44 -20.06 -3.95
C PHE A 189 -1.64 -20.09 -4.91
N MET A 190 -2.11 -18.90 -5.33
CA MET A 190 -3.08 -18.65 -6.41
C MET A 190 -2.88 -17.27 -7.04
N PHE A 191 -3.36 -17.11 -8.28
CA PHE A 191 -3.34 -15.81 -8.97
C PHE A 191 -4.67 -15.43 -9.62
N LEU A 192 -5.08 -14.18 -9.44
CA LEU A 192 -6.13 -13.54 -10.23
C LEU A 192 -5.53 -12.35 -10.96
N GLU A 193 -5.78 -12.25 -12.26
CA GLU A 193 -5.25 -11.16 -13.07
C GLU A 193 -6.25 -10.66 -14.10
N ASN A 194 -6.35 -9.33 -14.22
CA ASN A 194 -7.15 -8.65 -15.25
C ASN A 194 -8.63 -9.11 -15.27
N CYS A 195 -9.17 -9.50 -14.12
CA CYS A 195 -10.54 -9.99 -13.97
C CYS A 195 -11.47 -8.90 -13.42
N TYR A 196 -12.75 -9.03 -13.73
CA TYR A 196 -13.80 -8.16 -13.22
C TYR A 196 -14.83 -9.01 -12.48
N PHE A 197 -15.11 -8.66 -11.23
CA PHE A 197 -16.03 -9.36 -10.35
C PHE A 197 -17.09 -8.37 -9.85
N GLN A 198 -18.36 -8.66 -10.13
CA GLN A 198 -19.46 -7.78 -9.78
C GLN A 198 -20.59 -8.50 -9.02
N GLY A 199 -20.96 -7.92 -7.89
CA GLY A 199 -22.14 -8.30 -7.13
C GLY A 199 -23.45 -7.86 -7.79
N ASN A 200 -24.57 -8.33 -7.24
CA ASN A 200 -25.91 -8.00 -7.72
C ASN A 200 -26.85 -7.78 -6.54
N GLN A 201 -27.58 -6.67 -6.55
CA GLN A 201 -28.43 -6.22 -5.44
C GLN A 201 -29.49 -7.24 -4.99
N THR A 202 -29.86 -8.17 -5.87
CA THR A 202 -30.87 -9.20 -5.60
C THR A 202 -30.27 -10.55 -5.21
N ALA A 203 -28.96 -10.74 -5.43
CA ALA A 203 -28.25 -11.95 -5.02
C ALA A 203 -28.03 -11.97 -3.49
N VAL A 204 -27.71 -13.15 -2.97
CA VAL A 204 -27.20 -13.34 -1.61
C VAL A 204 -25.72 -13.71 -1.69
N CYS A 205 -24.88 -12.95 -0.99
CA CYS A 205 -23.45 -13.21 -0.86
C CYS A 205 -23.12 -13.03 0.63
N SER A 206 -22.90 -14.13 1.36
CA SER A 206 -22.85 -14.08 2.82
C SER A 206 -21.52 -13.59 3.40
N ASP A 207 -20.42 -13.65 2.65
CA ASP A 207 -19.10 -13.16 3.07
C ASP A 207 -18.63 -11.97 2.21
N SER A 208 -18.14 -12.23 1.00
CA SER A 208 -17.53 -11.19 0.17
C SER A 208 -17.50 -11.52 -1.32
N ILE A 209 -17.30 -10.51 -2.18
CA ILE A 209 -17.11 -10.77 -3.61
C ILE A 209 -15.79 -11.54 -3.83
N GLY A 210 -14.71 -11.17 -3.14
CA GLY A 210 -13.45 -11.89 -3.15
C GLY A 210 -12.98 -12.28 -1.74
N HIS A 211 -12.92 -13.58 -1.44
CA HIS A 211 -12.48 -14.10 -0.13
C HIS A 211 -11.18 -14.89 -0.25
N PHE A 212 -10.11 -14.37 0.37
CA PHE A 212 -8.79 -14.97 0.35
C PHE A 212 -8.37 -15.31 1.77
N LYS A 213 -8.36 -16.61 2.08
CA LYS A 213 -8.20 -17.11 3.43
C LYS A 213 -7.02 -18.07 3.55
N ARG A 214 -6.13 -17.77 4.50
CA ARG A 214 -5.01 -18.61 4.92
C ARG A 214 -4.11 -19.04 3.76
N VAL A 215 -3.68 -18.07 2.96
CA VAL A 215 -2.76 -18.30 1.85
C VAL A 215 -1.32 -17.97 2.29
N PHE A 216 -0.35 -18.84 1.97
CA PHE A 216 0.96 -18.79 2.63
C PHE A 216 2.05 -18.07 1.85
N VAL A 217 2.13 -18.24 0.52
CA VAL A 217 3.28 -17.73 -0.24
C VAL A 217 2.86 -17.29 -1.65
N ASN A 218 3.34 -16.11 -2.07
CA ASN A 218 3.29 -15.63 -3.45
C ASN A 218 1.90 -15.66 -4.10
N SER A 219 0.83 -15.55 -3.32
CA SER A 219 -0.49 -15.33 -3.92
C SER A 219 -0.70 -13.87 -4.24
N GLY A 220 -1.42 -13.62 -5.31
CA GLY A 220 -1.68 -12.26 -5.70
C GLY A 220 -2.95 -12.06 -6.50
N VAL A 221 -3.47 -10.86 -6.36
CA VAL A 221 -4.56 -10.33 -7.17
C VAL A 221 -4.03 -9.07 -7.82
N ARG A 222 -4.07 -8.99 -9.15
CA ARG A 222 -3.54 -7.84 -9.88
C ARG A 222 -4.44 -7.35 -11.01
N ASN A 223 -4.52 -6.03 -11.15
CA ASN A 223 -5.31 -5.38 -12.21
C ASN A 223 -6.78 -5.86 -12.28
N CYS A 224 -7.34 -6.26 -11.13
CA CYS A 224 -8.71 -6.74 -11.02
C CYS A 224 -9.64 -5.63 -10.51
N VAL A 225 -10.93 -5.79 -10.77
CA VAL A 225 -11.98 -4.94 -10.19
C VAL A 225 -12.95 -5.78 -9.37
N PHE A 226 -13.27 -5.31 -8.17
CA PHE A 226 -14.26 -5.89 -7.27
C PHE A 226 -15.34 -4.85 -6.99
N SER A 227 -16.46 -4.96 -7.67
CA SER A 227 -17.59 -4.04 -7.52
C SER A 227 -18.72 -4.72 -6.77
N SER A 228 -19.20 -4.10 -5.69
CA SER A 228 -20.43 -4.50 -5.04
C SER A 228 -21.57 -3.58 -5.47
N ALA A 229 -22.69 -4.25 -5.77
CA ALA A 229 -23.99 -3.63 -5.91
C ALA A 229 -24.97 -4.29 -4.92
N MET A 230 -24.49 -4.74 -3.75
CA MET A 230 -25.28 -5.52 -2.80
C MET A 230 -24.83 -5.33 -1.35
N THR A 231 -25.65 -5.79 -0.40
CA THR A 231 -25.25 -5.87 1.01
C THR A 231 -24.41 -7.11 1.23
N THR A 232 -23.13 -6.91 1.54
CA THR A 232 -22.15 -7.95 1.91
C THR A 232 -21.37 -7.44 3.11
N PRO A 233 -20.90 -8.30 4.02
CA PRO A 233 -19.96 -7.86 5.07
C PRO A 233 -18.77 -7.05 4.52
N SER A 234 -18.18 -7.48 3.40
CA SER A 234 -17.12 -6.74 2.70
C SER A 234 -17.10 -7.03 1.19
N ASN A 235 -16.50 -6.19 0.35
CA ASN A 235 -16.25 -6.58 -1.06
C ASN A 235 -15.10 -7.58 -1.14
N VAL A 236 -14.02 -7.30 -0.42
CA VAL A 236 -12.82 -8.11 -0.40
C VAL A 236 -12.45 -8.44 1.04
N HIS A 237 -12.28 -9.71 1.33
CA HIS A 237 -11.89 -10.21 2.64
C HIS A 237 -10.58 -10.99 2.55
N ILE A 238 -9.53 -10.48 3.19
CA ILE A 238 -8.23 -11.15 3.34
C ILE A 238 -8.12 -11.59 4.80
N GLU A 239 -8.10 -12.90 5.03
CA GLU A 239 -8.20 -13.49 6.38
C GLU A 239 -7.07 -14.47 6.66
N GLY A 240 -6.23 -14.17 7.65
CA GLY A 240 -5.17 -15.07 8.12
C GLY A 240 -4.13 -15.44 7.06
N CYS A 241 -3.91 -14.60 6.06
CA CYS A 241 -2.93 -14.83 5.00
C CYS A 241 -1.52 -14.47 5.48
N SER A 242 -0.51 -15.31 5.19
CA SER A 242 0.88 -15.04 5.63
C SER A 242 1.62 -14.11 4.68
N VAL A 243 1.45 -14.29 3.37
CA VAL A 243 2.05 -13.44 2.33
C VAL A 243 1.03 -13.28 1.20
N PHE A 244 0.61 -12.05 0.92
CA PHE A 244 -0.38 -11.77 -0.12
C PHE A 244 -0.13 -10.41 -0.80
N MET A 245 -0.18 -10.41 -2.13
CA MET A 245 0.05 -9.20 -2.94
C MET A 245 -1.25 -8.72 -3.58
N TRP A 246 -1.57 -7.45 -3.38
CA TRP A 246 -2.70 -6.75 -3.98
C TRP A 246 -2.17 -5.61 -4.83
N ASP A 247 -2.06 -5.82 -6.15
CA ASP A 247 -1.37 -4.90 -7.05
C ASP A 247 -2.32 -4.25 -8.07
N ASN A 248 -2.45 -2.93 -8.00
CA ASN A 248 -3.20 -2.11 -8.95
C ASN A 248 -4.65 -2.58 -9.18
N ASN A 249 -5.35 -2.99 -8.13
CA ASN A 249 -6.77 -3.36 -8.21
C ASN A 249 -7.68 -2.19 -7.82
N TRP A 250 -8.94 -2.28 -8.23
CA TRP A 250 -9.97 -1.31 -7.87
C TRP A 250 -11.12 -1.99 -7.13
N ILE A 251 -11.44 -1.50 -5.94
CA ILE A 251 -12.63 -1.89 -5.18
C ILE A 251 -13.67 -0.78 -5.23
N ILE A 252 -14.90 -1.12 -5.60
CA ILE A 252 -16.02 -0.18 -5.66
C ILE A 252 -17.12 -0.69 -4.72
N GLY A 253 -17.24 -0.11 -3.53
CA GLY A 253 -18.11 -0.57 -2.45
C GLY A 253 -19.61 -0.46 -2.73
N SER A 254 -20.07 0.64 -3.35
CA SER A 254 -21.47 0.83 -3.72
C SER A 254 -21.59 1.67 -4.99
N GLN A 255 -21.93 1.04 -6.11
CA GLN A 255 -22.23 1.76 -7.35
C GLN A 255 -23.59 2.47 -7.29
N GLY A 256 -23.69 3.61 -6.59
CA GLY A 256 -24.87 4.48 -6.68
C GLY A 256 -26.14 3.93 -6.03
N VAL A 257 -26.05 2.89 -5.21
CA VAL A 257 -27.19 2.31 -4.51
C VAL A 257 -27.09 2.66 -3.02
N SER A 258 -28.04 3.48 -2.56
CA SER A 258 -28.15 3.92 -1.18
C SER A 258 -28.50 2.77 -0.23
N GLY A 259 -27.93 2.75 0.98
CA GLY A 259 -28.43 1.93 2.09
C GLY A 259 -27.77 0.55 2.22
N PHE A 260 -26.67 0.32 1.50
CA PHE A 260 -25.83 -0.85 1.73
C PHE A 260 -24.89 -0.63 2.90
N THR A 261 -24.53 -1.70 3.60
CA THR A 261 -23.56 -1.68 4.68
C THR A 261 -22.43 -2.63 4.30
N THR A 262 -21.39 -2.11 3.66
CA THR A 262 -20.30 -2.94 3.12
C THR A 262 -18.97 -2.25 3.37
N ILE A 263 -18.02 -2.99 3.96
CA ILE A 263 -16.61 -2.57 4.03
C ILE A 263 -15.99 -2.76 2.64
N GLY A 264 -15.23 -1.80 2.13
CA GLY A 264 -14.54 -1.97 0.85
C GLY A 264 -13.58 -3.17 0.90
N MET A 265 -12.60 -3.12 1.79
CA MET A 265 -11.70 -4.23 2.08
C MET A 265 -11.57 -4.48 3.58
N LEU A 266 -11.61 -5.76 3.98
CA LEU A 266 -11.32 -6.22 5.33
C LEU A 266 -10.06 -7.08 5.34
N ILE A 267 -9.08 -6.71 6.15
CA ILE A 267 -7.88 -7.51 6.45
C ILE A 267 -7.94 -7.88 7.93
N ASN A 268 -8.07 -9.18 8.24
CA ASN A 268 -8.17 -9.64 9.63
C ASN A 268 -7.57 -11.04 9.87
N GLY A 269 -7.77 -11.60 11.07
CA GLY A 269 -7.16 -12.86 11.51
C GLY A 269 -5.65 -12.77 11.73
N THR A 270 -4.97 -13.91 11.86
CA THR A 270 -3.49 -13.97 11.94
C THR A 270 -2.83 -13.66 10.59
N SER A 271 -2.97 -12.43 10.11
CA SER A 271 -2.44 -11.99 8.82
C SER A 271 -1.01 -11.47 8.97
N GLY A 272 -0.15 -11.95 8.08
CA GLY A 272 1.26 -11.57 7.93
C GLY A 272 1.46 -10.48 6.88
N GLN A 273 2.51 -10.63 6.08
CA GLN A 273 2.94 -9.66 5.07
C GLN A 273 1.91 -9.50 3.93
N ILE A 274 0.97 -8.56 4.11
CA ILE A 274 0.02 -8.15 3.06
C ILE A 274 0.52 -6.84 2.46
N THR A 275 0.66 -6.79 1.13
CA THR A 275 1.08 -5.57 0.41
C THR A 275 0.01 -5.12 -0.57
N LEU A 276 -0.51 -3.92 -0.38
CA LEU A 276 -1.36 -3.18 -1.30
C LEU A 276 -0.48 -2.16 -2.05
N LEU A 277 -0.39 -2.30 -3.36
CA LEU A 277 0.41 -1.43 -4.23
C LEU A 277 -0.49 -0.78 -5.28
N GLY A 278 -0.61 0.55 -5.25
CA GLY A 278 -1.43 1.30 -6.19
C GLY A 278 -2.92 1.01 -6.05
N GLY A 279 -3.66 1.20 -7.15
CA GLY A 279 -5.09 0.93 -7.21
C GLY A 279 -5.96 1.94 -6.48
N ALA A 280 -7.23 1.59 -6.31
CA ALA A 280 -8.23 2.44 -5.67
C ALA A 280 -9.21 1.63 -4.80
N ILE A 281 -9.65 2.21 -3.68
CA ILE A 281 -10.77 1.71 -2.88
C ILE A 281 -11.76 2.86 -2.73
N GLU A 282 -12.97 2.66 -3.24
CA GLU A 282 -13.94 3.74 -3.42
C GLU A 282 -15.32 3.35 -2.90
N HIS A 283 -16.07 4.37 -2.48
CA HIS A 283 -17.52 4.33 -2.24
C HIS A 283 -17.91 3.22 -1.26
N SER A 284 -17.40 3.24 -0.01
CA SER A 284 -18.00 2.43 1.05
C SER A 284 -19.39 2.97 1.39
N ALA A 285 -20.25 2.08 1.87
CA ALA A 285 -21.63 2.42 2.21
C ALA A 285 -21.95 2.07 3.66
N GLY A 286 -22.87 2.83 4.25
CA GLY A 286 -23.51 2.47 5.52
C GLY A 286 -22.64 2.70 6.77
N GLY A 287 -21.82 3.74 6.76
CA GLY A 287 -20.99 4.10 7.91
C GLY A 287 -19.84 3.13 8.18
N LYS A 288 -19.38 2.40 7.16
CA LYS A 288 -18.24 1.49 7.21
C LYS A 288 -17.00 2.11 6.58
N PRO A 289 -15.79 1.75 7.05
CA PRO A 289 -14.57 2.25 6.46
C PRO A 289 -14.34 1.71 5.04
N LEU A 290 -13.54 2.41 4.24
CA LEU A 290 -13.10 1.91 2.93
C LEU A 290 -12.19 0.69 3.12
N LEU A 291 -11.27 0.77 4.08
CA LEU A 291 -10.39 -0.32 4.48
C LEU A 291 -10.43 -0.49 5.99
N SER A 292 -10.63 -1.73 6.44
CA SER A 292 -10.48 -2.11 7.84
C SER A 292 -9.33 -3.12 7.99
N ILE A 293 -8.41 -2.81 8.90
CA ILE A 293 -7.29 -3.67 9.30
C ILE A 293 -7.51 -3.99 10.78
N ASP A 294 -7.97 -5.20 11.06
CA ASP A 294 -8.52 -5.54 12.37
C ASP A 294 -7.94 -6.86 12.90
N SER A 295 -7.26 -6.80 14.04
CA SER A 295 -6.74 -7.99 14.72
C SER A 295 -7.74 -8.63 15.70
N THR A 296 -8.93 -8.08 15.88
CA THR A 296 -9.94 -8.59 16.84
C THR A 296 -10.84 -9.67 16.25
N THR A 297 -11.04 -9.66 14.93
CA THR A 297 -11.92 -10.58 14.21
C THR A 297 -11.15 -11.51 13.26
N GLY A 298 -11.80 -12.56 12.77
CA GLY A 298 -11.25 -13.51 11.81
C GLY A 298 -10.52 -14.71 12.43
N PHE A 299 -10.00 -15.59 11.58
CA PHE A 299 -9.32 -16.81 11.97
C PHE A 299 -8.01 -16.53 12.72
N GLY A 300 -7.86 -17.16 13.88
CA GLY A 300 -6.68 -16.96 14.74
C GLY A 300 -6.54 -15.54 15.26
N SER A 301 -7.64 -14.78 15.32
CA SER A 301 -7.63 -13.42 15.80
C SER A 301 -7.15 -13.32 17.26
N GLY A 302 -6.58 -12.17 17.57
CA GLY A 302 -5.98 -11.86 18.84
C GLY A 302 -5.24 -10.53 18.74
N PRO A 303 -5.11 -9.75 19.82
CA PRO A 303 -4.33 -8.53 19.84
C PRO A 303 -2.97 -8.65 19.15
N GLY A 304 -2.72 -7.83 18.12
CA GLY A 304 -1.46 -7.83 17.36
C GLY A 304 -1.27 -9.02 16.40
N SER A 305 -2.31 -9.82 16.17
CA SER A 305 -2.27 -10.96 15.24
C SER A 305 -2.14 -10.54 13.77
N VAL A 306 -2.60 -9.33 13.41
CA VAL A 306 -2.30 -8.71 12.12
C VAL A 306 -0.99 -7.93 12.23
N ASN A 307 -0.03 -8.24 11.36
CA ASN A 307 1.27 -7.58 11.32
C ASN A 307 1.76 -7.38 9.88
N ASN A 308 2.71 -6.46 9.69
CA ASN A 308 3.45 -6.24 8.45
C ASN A 308 2.58 -5.87 7.24
N ILE A 309 1.55 -5.07 7.47
CA ILE A 309 0.69 -4.56 6.39
C ILE A 309 1.38 -3.39 5.70
N SER A 310 1.51 -3.42 4.38
CA SER A 310 2.07 -2.33 3.58
C SER A 310 1.03 -1.80 2.61
N ILE A 311 0.80 -0.49 2.59
CA ILE A 311 -0.15 0.17 1.68
C ILE A 311 0.58 1.33 1.00
N LEU A 312 0.77 1.22 -0.31
CA LEU A 312 1.68 2.07 -1.05
C LEU A 312 0.95 2.69 -2.24
N ASN A 313 0.90 4.03 -2.31
CA ASN A 313 0.36 4.79 -3.44
C ASN A 313 -1.09 4.43 -3.81
N THR A 314 -1.88 3.97 -2.85
CA THR A 314 -3.29 3.63 -3.06
C THR A 314 -4.17 4.87 -2.93
N TYR A 315 -5.14 5.01 -3.85
CA TYR A 315 -6.17 6.03 -3.79
C TYR A 315 -7.39 5.55 -2.98
N PHE A 316 -7.91 6.43 -2.13
CA PHE A 316 -9.11 6.19 -1.34
C PHE A 316 -10.13 7.28 -1.67
N GLU A 317 -11.26 6.92 -2.26
CA GLU A 317 -12.34 7.86 -2.51
C GLU A 317 -13.44 7.67 -1.48
N GLY A 318 -13.55 8.60 -0.54
CA GLY A 318 -14.76 8.70 0.24
C GLY A 318 -15.78 9.52 -0.53
N GLN A 319 -16.88 8.89 -0.89
CA GLN A 319 -18.05 9.59 -1.38
C GLN A 319 -19.22 9.11 -0.54
N LYS A 320 -19.92 10.04 0.12
CA LYS A 320 -21.26 9.72 0.61
C LYS A 320 -22.16 9.54 -0.58
N VAL A 321 -22.63 8.32 -0.81
CA VAL A 321 -23.63 8.05 -1.82
C VAL A 321 -25.02 8.27 -1.18
N GLY A 322 -25.75 9.29 -1.63
CA GLY A 322 -27.13 9.53 -1.20
C GLY A 322 -27.28 10.08 0.24
N THR A 323 -28.22 9.56 1.00
CA THR A 323 -28.64 10.04 2.34
C THR A 323 -27.93 9.32 3.49
N GLU A 324 -26.79 8.70 3.24
CA GLU A 324 -26.14 7.88 4.26
C GLU A 324 -25.73 8.67 5.50
N THR A 325 -26.27 8.26 6.63
CA THR A 325 -25.97 8.77 7.96
C THR A 325 -24.90 7.90 8.61
N GLY A 326 -23.66 8.36 8.60
CA GLY A 326 -22.54 7.69 9.25
C GLY A 326 -21.24 8.47 9.03
N THR A 327 -20.38 8.50 10.05
CA THR A 327 -18.98 8.89 9.90
C THR A 327 -18.26 7.71 9.27
N THR A 328 -17.72 7.86 8.07
CA THR A 328 -16.91 6.80 7.46
C THR A 328 -15.47 7.21 7.58
N ASP A 329 -14.71 6.42 8.31
CA ASP A 329 -13.27 6.57 8.35
C ASP A 329 -12.70 6.02 7.01
N GLY A 330 -11.61 6.58 6.50
CA GLY A 330 -10.97 6.07 5.28
C GLY A 330 -10.35 4.71 5.55
N ILE A 331 -9.41 4.67 6.49
CA ILE A 331 -8.75 3.46 6.98
C ILE A 331 -8.97 3.33 8.48
N ASP A 332 -9.54 2.19 8.90
CA ASP A 332 -9.60 1.80 10.31
C ASP A 332 -8.48 0.80 10.64
N ILE A 333 -7.66 1.14 11.63
CA ILE A 333 -6.57 0.29 12.15
C ILE A 333 -6.90 -0.06 13.61
N ILE A 334 -7.16 -1.34 13.87
CA ILE A 334 -7.64 -1.83 15.17
C ILE A 334 -6.72 -2.95 15.67
N ASN A 335 -6.03 -2.71 16.77
CA ASN A 335 -5.16 -3.68 17.44
C ASN A 335 -4.04 -4.26 16.56
N VAL A 336 -3.47 -3.47 15.64
CA VAL A 336 -2.50 -3.95 14.63
C VAL A 336 -1.05 -3.76 15.11
N ASN A 337 -0.23 -4.81 14.99
CA ASN A 337 1.15 -4.79 15.52
C ASN A 337 2.15 -4.01 14.64
N SER A 338 1.90 -3.92 13.33
CA SER A 338 2.71 -3.10 12.41
C SER A 338 1.96 -2.85 11.11
N ALA A 339 1.98 -1.59 10.65
CA ALA A 339 1.49 -1.19 9.34
C ALA A 339 2.33 -0.03 8.79
N TYR A 340 2.61 -0.05 7.48
CA TYR A 340 3.33 0.98 6.77
C TYR A 340 2.48 1.53 5.63
N ILE A 341 2.05 2.78 5.75
CA ILE A 341 1.11 3.43 4.82
C ILE A 341 1.79 4.63 4.20
N VAL A 342 2.04 4.58 2.89
CA VAL A 342 2.88 5.58 2.19
C VAL A 342 2.22 6.09 0.93
N GLY A 343 2.24 7.41 0.74
CA GLY A 343 1.81 8.03 -0.51
C GLY A 343 0.32 7.88 -0.80
N VAL A 344 -0.48 7.53 0.20
CA VAL A 344 -1.92 7.38 0.04
C VAL A 344 -2.58 8.73 -0.14
N THR A 345 -3.58 8.78 -1.01
CA THR A 345 -4.33 9.98 -1.29
C THR A 345 -5.81 9.73 -1.06
N PHE A 346 -6.42 10.58 -0.25
CA PHE A 346 -7.83 10.55 0.07
C PHE A 346 -8.56 11.65 -0.72
N GLY A 347 -9.48 11.25 -1.58
CA GLY A 347 -10.31 12.14 -2.39
C GLY A 347 -11.80 11.97 -2.11
N GLY A 348 -12.60 12.67 -2.93
CA GLY A 348 -14.06 12.69 -2.85
C GLY A 348 -14.63 13.72 -1.86
N ASN A 349 -15.96 13.88 -1.87
CA ASN A 349 -16.68 14.85 -1.04
C ASN A 349 -17.26 14.17 0.20
N ILE A 350 -16.51 14.19 1.31
CA ILE A 350 -16.91 13.56 2.56
C ILE A 350 -17.24 14.66 3.58
N SER A 351 -18.29 14.45 4.37
CA SER A 351 -18.58 15.26 5.55
C SER A 351 -18.59 14.36 6.79
N GLY A 352 -17.60 14.50 7.66
CA GLY A 352 -17.44 13.70 8.88
C GLY A 352 -16.57 12.44 8.70
N GLY A 353 -15.97 11.96 9.79
CA GLY A 353 -15.02 10.84 9.80
C GLY A 353 -13.56 11.26 9.69
N ASP A 354 -12.66 10.29 9.86
CA ASP A 354 -11.21 10.45 9.86
C ASP A 354 -10.59 9.77 8.62
N ALA A 355 -9.56 10.36 8.00
CA ALA A 355 -8.91 9.70 6.86
C ALA A 355 -8.26 8.38 7.31
N ILE A 356 -7.60 8.41 8.48
CA ILE A 356 -7.00 7.24 9.11
C ILE A 356 -7.35 7.29 10.60
N LYS A 357 -7.94 6.23 11.11
CA LYS A 357 -8.22 6.05 12.53
C LYS A 357 -7.42 4.90 13.08
N ILE A 358 -6.77 5.14 14.21
CA ILE A 358 -5.98 4.14 14.90
C ILE A 358 -6.58 3.97 16.29
N SER A 359 -6.98 2.75 16.61
CA SER A 359 -7.60 2.44 17.90
C SER A 359 -7.08 1.13 18.47
N GLU A 360 -7.31 0.95 19.76
CA GLU A 360 -6.95 -0.26 20.48
C GLU A 360 -8.02 -0.61 21.51
N THR A 361 -8.30 -1.90 21.69
CA THR A 361 -9.23 -2.39 22.73
C THR A 361 -8.56 -2.52 24.09
N ALA A 362 -7.22 -2.54 24.12
CA ALA A 362 -6.39 -2.45 25.32
C ALA A 362 -5.07 -1.73 24.97
N SER A 363 -4.45 -1.09 25.96
CA SER A 363 -3.27 -0.24 25.75
C SER A 363 -2.05 -1.01 25.25
N GLY A 364 -1.37 -0.44 24.25
CA GLY A 364 -0.08 -0.90 23.73
C GLY A 364 -0.16 -2.02 22.69
N ILE A 365 -1.35 -2.28 22.13
CA ILE A 365 -1.52 -3.31 21.10
C ILE A 365 -1.18 -2.73 19.72
N SER A 366 -1.84 -1.62 19.37
CA SER A 366 -1.56 -0.92 18.13
C SER A 366 -0.21 -0.23 18.25
N LYS A 367 0.77 -0.66 17.44
CA LYS A 367 2.15 -0.16 17.50
C LYS A 367 2.85 -0.30 16.15
N ASN A 368 4.02 0.31 16.00
CA ASN A 368 4.80 0.34 14.76
C ASN A 368 3.96 0.72 13.53
N ILE A 369 3.00 1.63 13.70
CA ILE A 369 2.23 2.17 12.58
C ILE A 369 2.98 3.40 12.08
N VAL A 370 3.39 3.36 10.82
CA VAL A 370 4.11 4.45 10.18
C VAL A 370 3.30 4.92 8.98
N LEU A 371 2.96 6.20 8.98
CA LEU A 371 2.22 6.86 7.91
C LEU A 371 3.14 7.92 7.29
N GLU A 372 3.32 7.91 5.97
CA GLU A 372 4.19 8.86 5.28
C GLU A 372 3.53 9.40 4.01
N SER A 373 3.74 10.70 3.74
CA SER A 373 3.20 11.36 2.54
C SER A 373 1.68 11.18 2.36
N VAL A 374 0.93 11.26 3.45
CA VAL A 374 -0.54 11.15 3.42
C VAL A 374 -1.14 12.47 2.96
N ARG A 375 -2.06 12.42 1.99
CA ARG A 375 -2.84 13.57 1.53
C ARG A 375 -4.32 13.36 1.82
N ASN A 376 -4.88 14.21 2.67
CA ASN A 376 -6.28 14.24 3.06
C ASN A 376 -7.01 15.40 2.35
N GLY A 377 -7.92 15.09 1.44
CA GLY A 377 -8.71 16.10 0.73
C GLY A 377 -9.86 16.68 1.55
N THR A 378 -10.62 15.87 2.30
CA THR A 378 -11.94 16.27 2.82
C THR A 378 -12.35 15.67 4.18
N PHE A 379 -11.55 14.77 4.78
CA PHE A 379 -11.85 14.21 6.10
C PHE A 379 -11.58 15.21 7.23
N VAL A 380 -12.26 15.05 8.38
CA VAL A 380 -12.17 15.96 9.54
C VAL A 380 -10.76 15.94 10.15
N ASN A 381 -10.27 14.73 10.42
CA ASN A 381 -8.90 14.51 10.85
C ASN A 381 -8.18 13.69 9.78
N SER A 382 -6.92 14.02 9.51
CA SER A 382 -6.05 13.20 8.68
C SER A 382 -5.58 11.95 9.44
N VAL A 383 -5.37 12.09 10.75
CA VAL A 383 -5.17 10.96 11.67
C VAL A 383 -5.97 11.21 12.93
N ASN A 384 -6.79 10.23 13.34
CA ASN A 384 -7.39 10.17 14.66
C ASN A 384 -6.87 8.93 15.38
N ASP A 385 -5.77 9.11 16.10
CA ASP A 385 -5.18 8.05 16.89
C ASP A 385 -5.65 8.15 18.34
N THR A 386 -6.52 7.23 18.73
CA THR A 386 -7.10 7.14 20.07
C THR A 386 -6.36 6.15 20.97
N THR A 387 -5.18 5.68 20.56
CA THR A 387 -4.33 4.86 21.43
C THR A 387 -3.77 5.68 22.58
N SER A 388 -3.24 5.00 23.60
CA SER A 388 -2.62 5.65 24.77
C SER A 388 -1.48 6.63 24.45
N THR A 389 -0.79 6.46 23.33
CA THR A 389 0.26 7.37 22.83
C THR A 389 -0.18 8.17 21.60
N GLY A 390 -1.46 8.07 21.24
CA GLY A 390 -2.03 8.64 20.04
C GLY A 390 -2.09 10.16 20.05
N GLN A 391 -2.23 10.73 18.86
CA GLN A 391 -2.42 12.15 18.63
C GLN A 391 -3.44 12.34 17.50
N ILE A 392 -4.14 13.46 17.53
CA ILE A 392 -5.02 13.88 16.43
C ILE A 392 -4.22 14.80 15.51
N VAL A 393 -4.24 14.52 14.21
CA VAL A 393 -3.61 15.33 13.15
C VAL A 393 -4.70 15.84 12.21
N THR A 394 -4.82 17.15 12.06
CA THR A 394 -5.85 17.80 11.23
C THR A 394 -5.29 18.36 9.91
N ASP A 395 -3.97 18.33 9.70
CA ASP A 395 -3.34 18.89 8.51
C ASP A 395 -3.75 18.13 7.26
N ALA A 396 -4.22 18.82 6.22
CA ALA A 396 -4.62 18.22 4.92
C ALA A 396 -3.49 17.41 4.25
N SER A 397 -2.24 17.60 4.66
CA SER A 397 -1.12 16.73 4.29
C SER A 397 -0.06 16.76 5.37
N PHE A 398 0.57 15.62 5.64
CA PHE A 398 1.71 15.55 6.55
C PHE A 398 2.80 14.62 6.00
N ALA A 399 4.06 14.93 6.30
CA ALA A 399 5.20 14.19 5.76
C ALA A 399 5.35 12.81 6.43
N ARG A 400 5.21 12.75 7.76
CA ARG A 400 5.37 11.51 8.53
C ARG A 400 4.61 11.56 9.85
N TYR A 401 3.98 10.45 10.19
CA TYR A 401 3.38 10.15 11.48
C TYR A 401 3.84 8.75 11.93
N VAL A 402 4.12 8.58 13.21
CA VAL A 402 4.55 7.29 13.77
C VAL A 402 3.77 7.04 15.06
N ASN A 403 2.88 6.05 15.06
CA ASN A 403 2.39 5.46 16.28
C ASN A 403 3.35 4.35 16.71
N ASN A 404 4.08 4.61 17.79
CA ASN A 404 4.89 3.60 18.43
C ASN A 404 4.88 3.87 19.92
N ALA A 405 4.36 2.90 20.69
CA ALA A 405 4.37 2.94 22.15
C ALA A 405 5.79 3.11 22.74
N THR A 406 6.85 2.88 21.95
CA THR A 406 8.26 3.01 22.35
C THR A 406 9.04 4.10 21.61
N SER A 407 8.40 4.89 20.75
CA SER A 407 9.11 6.03 20.15
C SER A 407 9.49 7.01 21.26
N TYR A 408 10.78 7.09 21.53
CA TYR A 408 11.43 8.25 22.15
C TYR A 408 11.16 9.46 21.25
N ASN A 409 9.94 9.99 21.30
CA ASN A 409 9.69 11.31 20.81
C ASN A 409 10.59 12.21 21.63
N PHE A 410 11.61 12.79 20.99
CA PHE A 410 12.31 13.93 21.53
C PHE A 410 11.32 15.10 21.51
N ASN A 411 10.33 15.04 22.39
CA ASN A 411 9.35 16.09 22.62
C ASN A 411 10.09 17.20 23.35
N VAL A 412 10.71 18.06 22.56
CA VAL A 412 11.31 19.32 22.99
C VAL A 412 10.18 20.23 23.43
N SER A 413 9.82 20.16 24.72
CA SER A 413 9.01 21.21 25.32
C SER A 413 9.83 22.49 25.32
N LEU A 414 9.39 23.50 24.56
CA LEU A 414 10.07 24.81 24.46
C LEU A 414 10.17 25.56 25.80
N ASN A 415 9.51 25.05 26.85
CA ASN A 415 9.55 25.59 28.20
C ASN A 415 10.54 24.88 29.13
N ASP A 416 11.25 23.84 28.68
CA ASP A 416 12.31 23.23 29.46
C ASP A 416 13.55 24.15 29.48
N GLY A 417 13.98 24.55 30.67
CA GLY A 417 15.16 25.40 30.88
C GLY A 417 16.45 24.80 30.33
N THR A 418 16.53 23.48 30.17
CA THR A 418 17.68 22.80 29.57
C THR A 418 17.81 23.04 28.06
N LEU A 419 16.68 23.11 27.33
CA LEU A 419 16.67 23.31 25.88
C LEU A 419 16.90 24.77 25.46
N ARG A 420 16.50 25.74 26.29
CA ARG A 420 16.86 27.16 26.09
C ARG A 420 18.37 27.38 26.01
N ARG A 421 19.16 26.45 26.57
CA ARG A 421 20.63 26.50 26.58
C ARG A 421 21.27 25.79 25.38
N ILE A 422 20.56 24.86 24.73
CA ILE A 422 20.99 24.26 23.46
C ILE A 422 20.78 25.23 22.28
N LEU A 423 19.67 25.97 22.30
CA LEU A 423 19.39 27.03 21.33
C LEU A 423 19.89 28.38 21.85
N ALA A 424 21.16 28.72 21.56
CA ALA A 424 21.85 29.88 22.11
C ALA A 424 21.19 31.26 21.82
N THR A 425 20.11 31.31 21.05
CA THR A 425 19.28 32.49 20.76
C THR A 425 18.03 32.63 21.65
N LYS A 426 17.71 31.64 22.50
CA LYS A 426 16.43 31.58 23.25
C LYS A 426 16.58 31.85 24.75
N GLY A 427 17.79 32.16 25.24
CA GLY A 427 18.01 32.61 26.61
C GLY A 427 17.45 34.00 26.90
N THR A 428 17.36 34.37 28.18
CA THR A 428 16.96 35.72 28.57
C THR A 428 18.06 36.72 28.19
N SER A 429 17.67 37.85 27.60
CA SER A 429 18.62 38.90 27.22
C SER A 429 19.41 39.42 28.42
N LEU A 430 20.72 39.44 28.27
CA LEU A 430 21.63 40.03 29.25
C LEU A 430 21.66 41.55 29.13
N VAL A 431 21.91 42.20 30.25
CA VAL A 431 22.10 43.65 30.39
C VAL A 431 23.39 43.92 31.15
N ALA A 432 23.86 45.18 31.16
CA ALA A 432 25.11 45.55 31.83
C ALA A 432 25.17 45.13 33.31
N GLY A 433 24.03 45.18 34.02
CA GLY A 433 23.94 44.77 35.43
C GLY A 433 24.11 43.27 35.69
N ASP A 434 24.10 42.43 34.65
CA ASP A 434 24.37 40.99 34.79
C ASP A 434 25.90 40.69 34.85
N PHE A 435 26.73 41.73 34.68
CA PHE A 435 28.19 41.65 34.68
C PHE A 435 28.81 42.47 35.82
N VAL A 436 29.79 41.90 36.50
CA VAL A 436 30.61 42.58 37.52
C VAL A 436 32.02 42.77 36.99
N LEU A 437 32.49 44.02 36.97
CA LEU A 437 33.86 44.37 36.59
C LEU A 437 34.74 44.51 37.83
N SER A 438 35.87 43.81 37.86
CA SER A 438 36.89 43.95 38.90
C SER A 438 38.26 44.24 38.28
N GLY A 439 38.99 45.19 38.86
CA GLY A 439 40.33 45.58 38.38
C GLY A 439 40.35 46.41 37.08
N TRP A 440 39.22 46.67 36.42
CA TRP A 440 39.17 47.44 35.17
C TRP A 440 39.40 48.96 35.33
N GLY A 441 39.60 49.44 36.57
CA GLY A 441 39.82 50.86 36.89
C GLY A 441 38.54 51.63 37.22
N THR A 442 38.71 52.79 37.88
CA THR A 442 37.58 53.65 38.26
C THR A 442 36.95 54.27 37.02
N GLY A 443 35.62 54.15 36.90
CA GLY A 443 34.85 54.62 35.75
C GLY A 443 34.77 53.60 34.60
N ALA A 444 35.29 52.38 34.78
CA ALA A 444 35.09 51.31 33.81
C ALA A 444 33.59 50.99 33.64
N SER A 445 33.20 50.61 32.42
CA SER A 445 31.81 50.28 32.10
C SER A 445 31.73 49.11 31.12
N VAL A 446 30.57 48.45 31.08
CA VAL A 446 30.28 47.34 30.17
C VAL A 446 29.00 47.63 29.40
N ALA A 447 29.07 47.46 28.09
CA ALA A 447 27.91 47.48 27.19
C ALA A 447 27.68 46.08 26.65
N VAL A 448 26.42 45.62 26.67
CA VAL A 448 26.04 44.28 26.21
C VAL A 448 25.40 44.39 24.83
N THR A 449 25.92 43.64 23.85
CA THR A 449 25.32 43.60 22.51
C THR A 449 23.95 42.92 22.56
N SER A 450 22.97 43.49 21.86
CA SER A 450 21.61 42.92 21.75
C SER A 450 21.63 41.46 21.30
N GLY A 451 20.80 40.63 21.92
CA GLY A 451 20.73 39.19 21.65
C GLY A 451 21.77 38.34 22.39
N SER A 452 22.58 38.94 23.27
CA SER A 452 23.44 38.20 24.21
C SER A 452 22.61 37.54 25.31
N THR A 453 22.92 36.28 25.62
CA THR A 453 22.28 35.44 26.64
C THR A 453 23.35 34.71 27.46
N ASP A 454 22.95 33.94 28.47
CA ASP A 454 23.89 33.12 29.28
C ASP A 454 24.78 32.21 28.43
N THR A 455 24.26 31.69 27.31
CA THR A 455 24.92 30.65 26.50
C THR A 455 25.77 31.20 25.37
N ARG A 456 25.53 32.42 24.92
CA ARG A 456 26.41 33.12 23.97
C ARG A 456 26.20 34.62 24.08
N GLY A 457 27.23 35.38 23.78
CA GLY A 457 27.04 36.81 23.62
C GLY A 457 28.29 37.58 23.29
N GLN A 458 28.13 38.89 23.34
CA GLN A 458 29.17 39.87 23.15
C GLN A 458 29.00 41.01 24.15
N ILE A 459 30.10 41.43 24.75
CA ILE A 459 30.19 42.65 25.55
C ILE A 459 31.33 43.53 25.03
N THR A 460 31.18 44.83 25.25
CA THR A 460 32.25 45.81 25.09
C THR A 460 32.56 46.40 26.45
N VAL A 461 33.77 46.20 26.95
CA VAL A 461 34.27 46.80 28.20
C VAL A 461 35.06 48.05 27.85
N THR A 462 34.71 49.19 28.44
CA THR A 462 35.48 50.43 28.37
C THR A 462 36.34 50.53 29.62
N VAL A 463 37.66 50.62 29.44
CA VAL A 463 38.65 50.61 30.52
C VAL A 463 38.64 51.93 31.28
N GLY A 464 38.55 51.86 32.60
CA GLY A 464 38.56 53.03 33.47
C GLY A 464 39.96 53.61 33.71
N THR A 465 40.05 54.48 34.70
CA THR A 465 41.34 55.03 35.17
C THR A 465 42.04 54.06 36.10
N ALA A 466 43.38 53.94 35.97
CA ALA A 466 44.23 53.07 36.79
C ALA A 466 43.76 51.59 36.88
N PRO A 467 43.66 50.87 35.75
CA PRO A 467 43.34 49.45 35.78
C PRO A 467 44.46 48.63 36.43
N ALA A 468 44.07 47.58 37.13
CA ALA A 468 44.97 46.59 37.72
C ALA A 468 45.40 45.55 36.67
N PRO A 469 46.52 44.85 36.87
CA PRO A 469 46.85 43.66 36.11
C PRO A 469 45.78 42.57 36.28
N ASN A 470 45.51 41.84 35.20
CA ASN A 470 44.58 40.72 35.12
C ASN A 470 43.14 41.01 35.58
N PRO A 471 42.49 42.08 35.06
CA PRO A 471 41.14 42.41 35.49
C PRO A 471 40.14 41.35 35.00
N THR A 472 39.04 41.20 35.75
CA THR A 472 38.03 40.17 35.49
C THR A 472 36.67 40.77 35.19
N THR A 473 35.94 40.11 34.31
CA THR A 473 34.53 40.36 34.04
C THR A 473 33.74 39.10 34.40
N THR A 474 32.87 39.20 35.40
CA THR A 474 32.07 38.06 35.88
C THR A 474 30.63 38.20 35.45
N LEU A 475 30.16 37.30 34.59
CA LEU A 475 28.75 37.11 34.25
C LEU A 475 28.08 36.21 35.29
N THR A 476 26.96 36.64 35.86
CA THR A 476 26.05 35.76 36.61
C THR A 476 24.96 35.25 35.68
N PHE A 477 24.78 33.93 35.58
CA PHE A 477 23.80 33.35 34.67
C PHE A 477 22.37 33.72 35.07
N LYS A 478 21.69 34.44 34.18
CA LYS A 478 20.37 35.04 34.40
C LYS A 478 19.23 34.03 34.36
N ASN A 479 19.42 32.94 33.64
CA ASN A 479 18.50 31.81 33.58
C ASN A 479 18.74 30.79 34.70
N GLY A 480 19.42 31.19 35.78
CA GLY A 480 19.71 30.35 36.94
C GLY A 480 20.95 29.47 36.75
N ALA A 481 21.22 28.59 37.72
CA ALA A 481 22.40 27.74 37.69
C ALA A 481 22.36 26.68 36.57
N PHE A 482 23.51 26.26 36.06
CA PHE A 482 23.70 25.00 35.35
C PHE A 482 23.73 23.84 36.34
N ALA A 483 23.30 22.65 35.89
CA ALA A 483 23.35 21.45 36.72
C ALA A 483 24.81 21.06 37.04
N VAL A 484 25.72 21.31 36.10
CA VAL A 484 27.17 21.16 36.21
C VAL A 484 27.81 22.44 35.65
N ALA A 485 29.00 22.83 36.11
CA ALA A 485 29.68 23.99 35.53
C ALA A 485 29.84 23.80 34.00
N PRO A 486 29.36 24.75 33.17
CA PRO A 486 29.39 24.60 31.72
C PRO A 486 30.83 24.73 31.21
N PHE A 487 31.14 24.12 30.07
CA PHE A 487 32.32 24.46 29.30
C PHE A 487 32.12 25.83 28.67
N ALA A 488 33.05 26.75 28.91
CA ALA A 488 33.03 28.06 28.27
C ALA A 488 34.26 28.24 27.37
N ILE A 489 34.08 29.08 26.35
CA ILE A 489 35.17 29.64 25.56
C ILE A 489 34.90 31.14 25.46
N ALA A 490 35.86 31.95 25.89
CA ALA A 490 35.81 33.40 25.74
C ALA A 490 36.98 33.88 24.87
N LYS A 491 36.79 34.96 24.12
CA LYS A 491 37.87 35.58 23.34
C LYS A 491 37.67 37.08 23.21
N GLN A 492 38.78 37.81 23.12
CA GLN A 492 38.76 39.18 22.61
C GLN A 492 38.58 39.13 21.09
N GLN A 493 37.51 39.73 20.58
CA GLN A 493 37.19 39.78 19.16
C GLN A 493 37.53 41.14 18.53
N GLY A 494 37.75 42.18 19.35
CA GLY A 494 38.08 43.52 18.87
C GLY A 494 38.18 44.55 19.99
N GLY A 495 37.91 45.82 19.64
CA GLY A 495 38.11 46.97 20.51
C GLY A 495 39.23 47.88 19.99
N THR A 496 39.52 48.96 20.72
CA THR A 496 40.69 49.83 20.41
C THR A 496 41.98 49.27 20.99
N GLN A 497 41.88 48.40 22.00
CA GLN A 497 43.03 47.74 22.59
C GLN A 497 43.60 46.64 21.66
N PRO A 498 44.93 46.47 21.58
CA PRO A 498 45.53 45.30 20.94
C PRO A 498 44.96 43.98 21.47
N LEU A 499 44.84 42.99 20.60
CA LEU A 499 44.35 41.67 20.98
C LEU A 499 45.31 41.02 21.98
N THR A 500 44.76 40.52 23.09
CA THR A 500 45.48 39.73 24.09
C THR A 500 44.79 38.39 24.34
N THR A 501 45.39 37.59 25.21
CA THR A 501 44.80 36.34 25.70
C THR A 501 43.69 36.65 26.71
N ILE A 502 42.58 35.93 26.58
CA ILE A 502 41.51 35.85 27.57
C ILE A 502 41.60 34.46 28.19
N GLU A 503 41.45 34.39 29.51
CA GLU A 503 41.24 33.13 30.22
C GLU A 503 39.80 33.09 30.75
N GLU A 504 39.17 31.91 30.73
CA GLU A 504 37.84 31.72 31.28
C GLU A 504 37.81 30.64 32.36
N SER A 505 36.92 30.82 33.33
CA SER A 505 36.52 29.78 34.25
C SER A 505 35.03 29.87 34.51
N THR A 506 34.40 28.73 34.81
CA THR A 506 32.96 28.67 35.06
C THR A 506 32.67 27.99 36.38
N THR A 507 31.56 28.39 36.98
CA THR A 507 30.87 27.64 38.03
C THR A 507 29.48 27.29 37.52
N THR A 508 28.66 26.64 38.34
CA THR A 508 27.25 26.44 37.98
C THR A 508 26.50 27.76 37.84
N THR A 509 26.94 28.85 38.47
CA THR A 509 26.20 30.13 38.48
C THR A 509 26.89 31.27 37.74
N THR A 510 28.16 31.11 37.36
CA THR A 510 28.96 32.21 36.79
C THR A 510 29.88 31.77 35.65
N LEU A 511 30.17 32.73 34.77
CA LEU A 511 31.32 32.74 33.86
C LEU A 511 32.24 33.89 34.28
N VAL A 512 33.49 33.58 34.62
CA VAL A 512 34.54 34.57 34.93
C VAL A 512 35.49 34.64 33.74
N ILE A 513 35.63 35.83 33.18
CA ILE A 513 36.50 36.13 32.05
C ILE A 513 37.64 37.02 32.54
N THR A 514 38.87 36.52 32.47
CA THR A 514 40.08 37.23 32.90
C THR A 514 40.82 37.76 31.67
N PHE A 515 41.06 39.06 31.63
CA PHE A 515 41.90 39.68 30.62
C PHE A 515 43.37 39.52 31.01
N VAL A 516 44.23 38.86 30.23
CA VAL A 516 45.64 38.67 30.60
C VAL A 516 46.45 39.94 30.32
N GLY A 517 47.02 40.53 31.38
CA GLY A 517 47.79 41.77 31.34
C GLY A 517 47.08 42.97 31.99
N THR A 518 47.65 44.17 31.84
CA THR A 518 47.03 45.41 32.30
C THR A 518 46.41 46.13 31.11
N PRO A 519 45.09 46.44 31.12
CA PRO A 519 44.49 47.10 30.00
C PRO A 519 44.88 48.58 29.88
N ILE A 520 44.77 49.13 28.67
CA ILE A 520 45.13 50.52 28.40
C ILE A 520 43.96 51.43 28.80
N VAL A 521 44.23 52.49 29.55
CA VAL A 521 43.22 53.44 30.01
C VAL A 521 42.45 54.03 28.82
N ALA A 522 41.13 54.13 28.95
CA ALA A 522 40.20 54.65 27.95
C ALA A 522 40.06 53.81 26.66
N ASP A 523 40.77 52.69 26.53
CA ASP A 523 40.53 51.75 25.45
C ASP A 523 39.27 50.91 25.68
N THR A 524 38.81 50.28 24.60
CA THR A 524 37.71 49.31 24.62
C THR A 524 38.20 47.90 24.32
N VAL A 525 37.56 46.92 24.94
CA VAL A 525 37.79 45.48 24.73
C VAL A 525 36.46 44.84 24.38
N ILE A 526 36.36 44.27 23.17
CA ILE A 526 35.16 43.54 22.74
C ILE A 526 35.39 42.05 23.01
N ILE A 527 34.61 41.48 23.91
CA ILE A 527 34.70 40.07 24.32
C ILE A 527 33.49 39.32 23.80
N THR A 528 33.71 38.16 23.19
CA THR A 528 32.65 37.20 22.86
C THR A 528 32.82 35.89 23.62
N TRP A 529 31.71 35.22 23.91
CA TRP A 529 31.71 33.94 24.59
C TRP A 529 30.66 32.98 24.06
N ILE A 530 30.88 31.70 24.34
CA ILE A 530 29.89 30.64 24.28
C ILE A 530 30.04 29.74 25.52
N CYS A 531 28.91 29.32 26.11
CA CYS A 531 28.84 28.37 27.21
C CYS A 531 27.99 27.16 26.78
N LEU A 532 28.51 25.95 26.98
CA LEU A 532 27.84 24.68 26.69
C LEU A 532 27.88 23.81 27.96
N GLY A 533 26.74 23.36 28.47
CA GLY A 533 26.68 22.57 29.70
C GLY A 533 25.49 21.63 29.77
#